data_AF-A0A1S6JAX4-F1
#
_entry.id   AF-A0A1S6JAX4-F1
#
_cell.length_a   1.000
_cell.length_b   1.000
_cell.length_c   1.000
_cell.angle_alpha   90.00
_cell.angle_beta   90.00
_cell.angle_gamma   90.00
#
_symmetry.space_group_name_H-M   'P 1'
#
loop_
_entity.id
_entity.type
_entity.pdbx_description
1 polymer ?
#
loop_
_entity_poly.entity_id
_entity_poly.type
_entity_poly.pdbx_seq_one_letter_code
_entity_poly.pdbx_strand_id
1 'polypeptide(L)'
;MRTEPATFEPGTVLYDPATAKVGEYRGRSGPRAMLRPLGGGREWEAEPAGLRRATDRERIGAGLRAANERTLATPPAPGDPGRPPAPVPDCDACARLADRREVARAAFDHSAVTDANVLLRQHQRKEHEG
;
A
#
# COMPACT_ATOMS: atom_id res chain seq x y z
N MET A 1 -31.18 -27.56 -11.90
CA MET A 1 -30.34 -27.71 -10.69
C MET A 1 -30.45 -26.40 -9.92
N ARG A 2 -31.26 -26.37 -8.86
CA ARG A 2 -31.53 -25.14 -8.09
C ARG A 2 -30.48 -25.09 -7.00
N THR A 3 -29.40 -24.34 -7.20
CA THR A 3 -28.35 -24.17 -6.20
C THR A 3 -28.95 -23.43 -5.01
N GLU A 4 -29.09 -24.10 -3.87
CA GLU A 4 -29.50 -23.46 -2.62
C GLU A 4 -28.50 -22.35 -2.28
N PRO A 5 -28.95 -21.13 -1.94
CA PRO A 5 -28.03 -20.03 -1.72
C PRO A 5 -27.23 -20.29 -0.45
N ALA A 6 -25.90 -20.35 -0.59
CA ALA A 6 -24.99 -20.39 0.54
C ALA A 6 -25.32 -19.21 1.48
N THR A 7 -25.77 -19.54 2.70
CA THR A 7 -26.07 -18.53 3.71
C THR A 7 -24.79 -18.32 4.51
N PHE A 8 -24.14 -17.19 4.26
CA PHE A 8 -22.95 -16.77 4.98
C PHE A 8 -23.37 -15.87 6.15
N GLU A 9 -22.62 -15.93 7.24
CA GLU A 9 -22.82 -15.02 8.37
C GLU A 9 -22.15 -13.67 8.08
N PRO A 10 -22.76 -12.53 8.44
CA PRO A 10 -22.09 -11.23 8.39
C PRO A 10 -20.72 -11.28 9.09
N GLY A 11 -19.70 -10.68 8.48
CA GLY A 11 -18.31 -10.79 8.94
C GLY A 11 -17.51 -11.93 8.28
N THR A 12 -18.17 -12.84 7.55
CA THR A 12 -17.47 -13.89 6.79
C THR A 12 -16.72 -13.27 5.61
N VAL A 13 -15.42 -13.58 5.48
CA VAL A 13 -14.61 -13.14 4.34
C VAL A 13 -14.80 -14.08 3.16
N LEU A 14 -15.28 -13.54 2.04
CA LEU A 14 -15.59 -14.28 0.83
C LEU A 14 -14.72 -13.81 -0.34
N TYR A 15 -14.41 -14.75 -1.22
CA TYR A 15 -13.85 -14.49 -2.53
C TYR A 15 -14.96 -14.55 -3.58
N ASP A 16 -15.00 -13.53 -4.43
CA ASP A 16 -15.89 -13.42 -5.57
C ASP A 16 -15.09 -13.71 -6.85
N PRO A 17 -15.26 -14.90 -7.47
CA PRO A 17 -14.56 -15.25 -8.70
C PRO A 17 -14.94 -14.37 -9.89
N ALA A 18 -16.14 -13.78 -9.91
CA ALA A 18 -16.61 -12.96 -11.03
C ALA A 18 -15.85 -11.63 -11.13
N THR A 19 -15.43 -11.08 -9.98
CA THR A 19 -14.66 -9.84 -9.91
C THR A 19 -13.20 -10.06 -9.51
N ALA A 20 -12.82 -11.29 -9.15
CA ALA A 20 -11.54 -11.66 -8.55
C ALA A 20 -11.19 -10.83 -7.30
N LYS A 21 -12.21 -10.47 -6.50
CA LYS A 21 -12.07 -9.65 -5.29
C LYS A 21 -12.38 -10.44 -4.02
N VAL A 22 -11.86 -9.94 -2.90
CA VAL A 22 -12.11 -10.47 -1.56
C VAL A 22 -12.80 -9.40 -0.73
N GLY A 23 -13.89 -9.77 -0.05
CA GLY A 23 -14.66 -8.85 0.78
C GLY A 23 -15.29 -9.53 1.98
N GLU A 24 -15.60 -8.74 2.99
CA GLU A 24 -16.42 -9.13 4.12
C GLU A 24 -17.89 -9.11 3.70
N TYR A 25 -18.59 -10.22 3.94
CA TYR A 25 -20.02 -10.32 3.72
C TYR A 25 -20.79 -9.46 4.72
N ARG A 26 -21.67 -8.58 4.22
CA ARG A 26 -22.46 -7.62 5.01
C ARG A 26 -23.93 -8.01 5.14
N GLY A 27 -24.38 -9.01 4.38
CA GLY A 27 -25.78 -9.42 4.31
C GLY A 27 -26.27 -9.53 2.86
N ARG A 28 -27.59 -9.66 2.68
CA ARG A 28 -28.23 -9.66 1.36
C ARG A 28 -28.95 -8.34 1.08
N SER A 29 -28.93 -7.92 -0.17
CA SER A 29 -29.82 -6.92 -0.73
C SER A 29 -30.63 -7.60 -1.84
N GLY A 30 -31.86 -7.99 -1.53
CA GLY A 30 -32.68 -8.83 -2.43
C GLY A 30 -31.96 -10.15 -2.79
N PRO A 31 -31.83 -10.49 -4.09
CA PRO A 31 -31.16 -11.71 -4.51
C PRO A 31 -29.63 -11.65 -4.44
N ARG A 32 -29.04 -10.47 -4.20
CA ARG A 32 -27.59 -10.25 -4.26
C ARG A 32 -26.97 -10.26 -2.87
N ALA A 33 -25.75 -10.78 -2.79
CA ALA A 33 -24.90 -10.68 -1.61
C ALA A 33 -24.18 -9.33 -1.60
N MET A 34 -24.15 -8.64 -0.46
CA MET A 34 -23.40 -7.40 -0.28
C MET A 34 -22.04 -7.71 0.32
N LEU A 35 -20.97 -7.27 -0.35
CA LEU A 35 -19.59 -7.41 0.08
C LEU A 35 -18.93 -6.05 0.29
N ARG A 36 -18.12 -5.94 1.34
CA ARG A 36 -17.30 -4.77 1.64
C ARG A 36 -15.82 -5.12 1.49
N PRO A 37 -14.99 -4.30 0.81
CA PRO A 37 -13.56 -4.60 0.71
C PRO A 37 -12.88 -4.51 2.09
N LEU A 38 -11.87 -5.36 2.34
CA LEU A 38 -11.21 -5.44 3.65
C LEU A 38 -10.45 -4.16 4.08
N GLY A 39 -10.15 -3.25 3.15
CA GLY A 39 -9.55 -1.95 3.46
C GLY A 39 -10.51 -0.78 3.49
N GLY A 40 -11.81 -1.02 3.39
CA GLY A 40 -12.79 0.02 3.09
C GLY A 40 -12.92 0.29 1.59
N GLY A 41 -13.69 1.32 1.24
CA GLY A 41 -14.05 1.63 -0.15
C GLY A 41 -15.45 1.15 -0.52
N ARG A 42 -15.76 1.18 -1.82
CA ARG A 42 -17.11 0.95 -2.32
C ARG A 42 -17.52 -0.51 -2.15
N GLU A 43 -18.61 -0.72 -1.45
CA GLU A 43 -19.29 -2.02 -1.36
C GLU A 43 -19.82 -2.45 -2.73
N TRP A 44 -19.90 -3.75 -2.96
CA TRP A 44 -20.39 -4.30 -4.22
C TRP A 44 -21.35 -5.46 -4.01
N GLU A 45 -22.21 -5.65 -5.01
CA GLU A 45 -23.16 -6.75 -5.10
C GLU A 45 -22.55 -7.93 -5.85
N ALA A 46 -22.69 -9.14 -5.30
CA ALA A 46 -22.23 -10.37 -5.91
C ALA A 46 -23.32 -11.44 -5.97
N GLU A 47 -23.15 -12.41 -6.87
CA GLU A 47 -24.03 -13.57 -6.97
C GLU A 47 -23.70 -14.56 -5.83
N PRO A 48 -24.60 -14.77 -4.84
CA PRO A 48 -24.31 -15.65 -3.71
C PRO A 48 -23.91 -17.06 -4.11
N ALA A 49 -24.46 -17.60 -5.20
CA ALA A 49 -24.12 -18.94 -5.68
C ALA A 49 -22.68 -19.08 -6.20
N GLY A 50 -22.04 -17.96 -6.60
CA GLY A 50 -20.65 -17.93 -7.06
C GLY A 50 -19.64 -17.64 -5.96
N LEU A 51 -20.09 -17.21 -4.78
CA LEU A 51 -19.21 -16.87 -3.67
C LEU A 51 -18.69 -18.11 -2.96
N ARG A 52 -17.42 -18.03 -2.54
CA ARG A 52 -16.83 -19.02 -1.64
C ARG A 52 -16.10 -18.34 -0.50
N ARG A 53 -15.86 -19.06 0.59
CA ARG A 53 -14.97 -18.59 1.64
C ARG A 53 -13.58 -18.30 1.05
N ALA A 54 -13.03 -17.15 1.40
CA ALA A 54 -11.66 -16.82 1.03
C ALA A 54 -10.70 -17.79 1.74
N THR A 55 -9.69 -18.25 1.01
CA THR A 55 -8.55 -18.95 1.63
C THR A 55 -7.77 -17.99 2.52
N ASP A 56 -6.94 -18.53 3.43
CA ASP A 56 -6.03 -17.71 4.24
C ASP A 56 -5.16 -16.81 3.38
N ARG A 57 -4.61 -17.35 2.28
CA ARG A 57 -3.77 -16.59 1.35
C ARG A 57 -4.52 -15.42 0.71
N GLU A 58 -5.77 -15.63 0.30
CA GLU A 58 -6.59 -14.57 -0.32
C GLU A 58 -6.98 -13.50 0.69
N ARG A 59 -7.38 -13.91 1.89
CA ARG A 59 -7.68 -12.99 3.00
C ARG A 59 -6.48 -12.15 3.38
N ILE A 60 -5.33 -12.79 3.64
CA ILE A 60 -4.09 -12.11 4.00
C ILE A 60 -3.62 -11.21 2.85
N GLY A 61 -3.64 -11.70 1.62
CA GLY A 61 -3.25 -10.93 0.44
C GLY A 61 -4.12 -9.69 0.22
N ALA A 62 -5.43 -9.81 0.38
CA ALA A 62 -6.35 -8.68 0.30
C ALA A 62 -6.14 -7.69 1.44
N GLY A 63 -5.96 -8.17 2.68
CA GLY A 63 -5.63 -7.33 3.82
C GLY A 63 -4.33 -6.55 3.64
N LEU A 64 -3.28 -7.20 3.16
CA LEU A 64 -1.98 -6.58 2.88
C LEU A 64 -2.09 -5.53 1.77
N ARG A 65 -2.76 -5.85 0.66
CA ARG A 65 -3.00 -4.89 -0.42
C ARG A 65 -3.71 -3.64 0.09
N ALA A 66 -4.73 -3.81 0.90
CA ALA A 66 -5.49 -2.69 1.43
C ALA A 66 -4.70 -1.88 2.47
N ALA A 67 -3.86 -2.53 3.29
CA ALA A 67 -2.94 -1.82 4.18
C ALA A 67 -1.91 -0.99 3.40
N ASN A 68 -1.30 -1.60 2.38
CA ASN A 68 -0.33 -0.93 1.51
C ASN A 68 -0.96 0.26 0.78
N GLU A 69 -2.17 0.11 0.22
CA GLU A 69 -2.87 1.19 -0.46
C GLU A 69 -3.13 2.39 0.46
N ARG A 70 -3.54 2.15 1.72
CA ARG A 70 -3.71 3.24 2.71
C ARG A 70 -2.40 3.94 3.03
N THR A 71 -1.32 3.18 3.20
CA THR A 71 0.02 3.76 3.46
C THR A 71 0.49 4.58 2.26
N LEU A 72 0.27 4.11 1.03
CA LEU A 72 0.69 4.82 -0.19
C LEU A 72 -0.19 6.03 -0.51
N ALA A 73 -1.47 6.01 -0.13
CA ALA A 73 -2.38 7.14 -0.33
C ALA A 73 -2.06 8.34 0.58
N THR A 74 -1.33 8.13 1.67
CA THR A 74 -0.89 9.19 2.58
C THR A 74 0.57 9.54 2.29
N PRO A 75 0.87 10.71 1.70
CA PRO A 75 2.26 11.13 1.55
C PRO A 75 2.94 11.26 2.91
N PRO A 76 4.24 10.93 3.02
CA PRO A 76 5.00 11.21 4.24
C PRO A 76 4.99 12.72 4.53
N ALA A 77 5.04 13.07 5.81
CA ALA A 77 5.08 14.47 6.23
C ALA A 77 6.28 15.22 5.60
N PRO A 78 6.15 16.51 5.28
CA PRO A 78 7.30 17.34 4.91
C PRO A 78 8.37 17.27 6.01
N GLY A 79 9.62 17.02 5.64
CA GLY A 79 10.72 16.90 6.60
C GLY A 79 10.75 15.56 7.36
N ASP A 80 9.95 14.56 6.97
CA ASP A 80 10.03 13.22 7.54
C ASP A 80 11.49 12.69 7.50
N PRO A 81 12.10 12.31 8.66
CA PRO A 81 13.49 11.84 8.71
C PRO A 81 13.74 10.57 7.89
N GLY A 82 12.69 9.76 7.67
CA GLY A 82 12.73 8.58 6.83
C GLY A 82 12.85 8.90 5.34
N ARG A 83 12.48 10.12 4.93
CA ARG A 83 12.66 10.58 3.56
C ARG A 83 14.13 10.98 3.31
N PRO A 84 14.77 10.45 2.25
CA PRO A 84 16.07 10.94 1.82
C PRO A 84 16.01 12.44 1.50
N PRO A 85 16.98 13.26 1.96
CA PRO A 85 17.07 14.67 1.62
C PRO A 85 17.14 14.85 0.09
N ALA A 86 16.34 15.77 -0.43
CA ALA A 86 16.40 16.18 -1.83
C ALA A 86 17.52 17.22 -2.01
N PRO A 87 18.28 17.20 -3.12
CA PRO A 87 19.26 18.23 -3.41
C PRO A 87 18.57 19.59 -3.61
N VAL A 88 19.19 20.68 -3.12
CA VAL A 88 18.74 22.04 -3.44
C VAL A 88 19.01 22.30 -4.93
N PRO A 89 18.05 22.88 -5.69
CA PRO A 89 18.27 23.24 -7.09
C PRO A 89 19.54 24.07 -7.27
N ASP A 90 20.26 23.84 -8.37
CA ASP A 90 21.48 24.57 -8.75
C ASP A 90 22.65 24.50 -7.75
N CYS A 91 22.64 23.53 -6.83
CA CYS A 91 23.77 23.25 -5.94
C CYS A 91 24.52 21.97 -6.36
N ASP A 92 25.69 22.12 -6.98
CA ASP A 92 26.51 20.99 -7.45
C ASP A 92 26.95 20.02 -6.34
N ALA A 93 27.16 20.52 -5.13
CA ALA A 93 27.53 19.68 -3.98
C ALA A 93 26.34 18.81 -3.54
N CYS A 94 25.14 19.38 -3.53
CA CYS A 94 23.91 18.64 -3.27
C CYS A 94 23.68 17.56 -4.33
N ALA A 95 23.80 17.92 -5.61
CA ALA A 95 23.62 17.00 -6.74
C ALA A 95 24.59 15.82 -6.66
N ARG A 96 25.88 16.08 -6.42
CA ARG A 96 26.89 15.02 -6.29
C ARG A 96 26.61 14.04 -5.15
N LEU A 97 26.09 14.50 -4.01
CA LEU A 97 25.72 13.63 -2.90
C LEU A 97 24.46 12.80 -3.21
N ALA A 98 23.50 13.37 -3.94
CA ALA A 98 22.34 12.64 -4.44
C ALA A 98 22.75 11.55 -5.44
N ASP A 99 23.64 11.85 -6.39
CA ASP A 99 24.15 10.86 -7.34
C ASP A 99 24.92 9.73 -6.65
N ARG A 100 25.78 10.07 -5.67
CA ARG A 100 26.47 9.07 -4.85
C ARG A 100 25.51 8.12 -4.14
N ARG A 101 24.38 8.64 -3.63
CA ARG A 101 23.34 7.84 -3.01
C ARG A 101 22.70 6.89 -4.01
N GLU A 102 22.34 7.36 -5.21
CA GLU A 102 21.71 6.50 -6.21
C GLU A 102 22.67 5.41 -6.72
N VAL A 103 23.96 5.73 -6.90
CA VAL A 103 25.01 4.74 -7.21
C VAL A 103 25.13 3.69 -6.09
N ALA A 104 25.19 4.12 -4.83
CA ALA A 104 25.25 3.20 -3.69
C ALA A 104 24.00 2.31 -3.61
N ARG A 105 22.82 2.87 -3.89
CA ARG A 105 21.56 2.11 -3.91
C ARG A 105 21.56 1.06 -5.01
N ALA A 106 22.04 1.39 -6.21
CA ALA A 106 22.18 0.45 -7.31
C ALA A 106 23.17 -0.69 -6.98
N ALA A 107 24.19 -0.41 -6.16
CA ALA A 107 25.15 -1.39 -5.66
C ALA A 107 24.70 -2.14 -4.40
N PHE A 108 23.51 -1.86 -3.85
CA PHE A 108 23.03 -2.38 -2.57
C PHE A 108 23.93 -2.05 -1.36
N ASP A 109 24.72 -0.97 -1.43
CA ASP A 109 25.54 -0.49 -0.32
C ASP A 109 24.73 0.45 0.60
N HIS A 110 24.05 -0.16 1.57
CA HIS A 110 23.21 0.57 2.52
C HIS A 110 23.99 1.53 3.44
N SER A 111 25.27 1.25 3.71
CA SER A 111 26.13 2.14 4.51
C SER A 111 26.39 3.42 3.74
N ALA A 112 26.85 3.30 2.49
CA ALA A 112 27.13 4.46 1.65
C ALA A 112 25.87 5.28 1.32
N VAL A 113 24.69 4.64 1.19
CA VAL A 113 23.41 5.36 1.09
C VAL A 113 23.15 6.22 2.32
N THR A 114 23.38 5.67 3.50
CA THR A 114 23.18 6.39 4.78
C THR A 114 24.16 7.54 4.90
N ASP A 115 25.45 7.32 4.60
CA ASP A 115 26.48 8.35 4.63
C ASP A 115 26.17 9.50 3.67
N ALA A 116 25.74 9.20 2.45
CA ALA A 116 25.35 10.21 1.47
C ALA A 116 24.17 11.07 1.97
N ASN A 117 23.16 10.45 2.63
CA ASN A 117 22.05 11.19 3.24
C ASN A 117 22.51 12.07 4.41
N VAL A 118 23.40 11.57 5.27
CA VAL A 118 23.95 12.34 6.41
C VAL A 118 24.75 13.54 5.92
N LEU A 119 25.65 13.33 4.95
CA LEU A 119 26.47 14.38 4.36
C LEU A 119 25.61 15.44 3.64
N LEU A 120 24.56 15.02 2.93
CA LEU A 120 23.67 15.94 2.23
C LEU A 120 22.91 16.85 3.21
N ARG A 121 22.35 16.28 4.29
CA ARG A 121 21.72 17.08 5.36
C ARG A 121 22.71 17.99 6.04
N GLN A 122 23.94 17.54 6.29
CA GLN A 122 24.97 18.35 6.92
C GLN A 122 25.36 19.55 6.04
N HIS A 123 25.52 19.33 4.75
CA HIS A 123 25.79 20.40 3.79
C HIS A 123 24.63 21.40 3.74
N GLN A 124 23.38 20.93 3.68
CA GLN A 124 22.20 21.80 3.70
C GLN A 124 22.13 22.70 4.93
N ARG A 125 22.33 22.12 6.12
CA ARG A 125 22.38 22.91 7.36
C ARG A 125 23.49 23.96 7.42
N LYS A 126 24.57 23.78 6.67
CA LYS A 126 25.73 24.68 6.71
C LYS A 126 25.65 25.77 5.65
N GLU A 127 25.17 25.41 4.46
CA GLU A 127 25.27 26.26 3.28
C GLU A 127 23.91 26.84 2.83
N HIS A 128 22.78 26.24 3.25
CA HIS A 128 21.43 26.59 2.76
C HIS A 128 20.45 26.97 3.87
N GLU A 129 20.65 26.50 5.09
CA GLU A 129 19.88 26.88 6.27
C GLU A 129 20.75 27.80 7.14
N GLY A 130 20.64 29.11 6.90
CA GLY A 130 21.28 30.14 7.72
C GLY A 130 20.63 30.27 9.10
#